data_AF-A0A7C6DKV8-F1
#
_entry.id   AF-A0A7C6DKV8-F1
#
_cell.length_a   1.000
_cell.length_b   1.000
_cell.length_c   1.000
_cell.angle_alpha   90.00
_cell.angle_beta   90.00
_cell.angle_gamma   90.00
#
_symmetry.space_group_name_H-M   'P 1'
#
loop_
_entity.id
_entity.type
_entity.pdbx_description
1 polymer ?
#
loop_
_entity_poly.entity_id
_entity_poly.type
_entity_poly.pdbx_seq_one_letter_code
_entity_poly.pdbx_strand_id
1 'polypeptide(L)'
;MMAKLALLLVMGALATPFVAVAQNGDADSPEAVFRIEVDMVLLNVAVTDRRGNYVTGLRPWDFRVSEDGIEQTLATFAEGSEAPRRLGEFAQG
;
A
#
# COMPACT_ATOMS: atom_id res chain seq x y z
N MET A 1 -74.05 -5.70 -29.71
CA MET A 1 -74.92 -4.95 -28.77
C MET A 1 -74.00 -4.17 -27.83
N MET A 2 -73.45 -3.05 -28.32
CA MET A 2 -73.79 -1.66 -27.98
C MET A 2 -73.17 -1.24 -26.62
N ALA A 3 -72.29 -0.25 -26.47
CA ALA A 3 -71.98 0.87 -27.35
C ALA A 3 -70.68 1.62 -26.95
N LYS A 4 -70.08 2.27 -27.97
CA LYS A 4 -69.32 3.55 -27.98
C LYS A 4 -67.94 3.59 -27.30
N LEU A 5 -66.81 3.53 -28.02
CA LEU A 5 -66.25 4.46 -29.03
C LEU A 5 -65.83 5.82 -28.47
N ALA A 6 -64.52 6.01 -28.28
CA ALA A 6 -63.80 7.26 -28.53
C ALA A 6 -62.28 6.97 -28.55
N LEU A 7 -61.80 6.44 -29.67
CA LEU A 7 -60.38 6.50 -30.04
C LEU A 7 -60.16 7.90 -30.62
N LEU A 8 -59.54 8.79 -29.84
CA LEU A 8 -59.07 10.08 -30.32
C LEU A 8 -57.54 10.05 -30.31
N LEU A 9 -57.00 9.75 -31.49
CA LEU A 9 -55.58 9.78 -31.79
C LEU A 9 -55.17 11.26 -31.91
N VAL A 10 -54.65 11.83 -30.83
CA VAL A 10 -54.01 13.15 -30.87
C VAL A 10 -52.52 12.93 -31.09
N MET A 11 -52.11 13.05 -32.35
CA MET A 11 -50.73 13.32 -32.74
C MET A 11 -50.33 14.69 -32.16
N GLY A 12 -49.63 14.67 -31.03
CA GLY A 12 -49.05 15.84 -30.40
C GLY A 12 -47.55 15.61 -30.26
N ALA A 13 -46.77 16.11 -31.23
CA ALA A 13 -45.33 16.20 -31.14
C ALA A 13 -44.96 17.10 -29.96
N LEU A 14 -44.65 16.50 -28.80
CA LEU A 14 -43.94 17.18 -27.72
C LEU A 14 -42.54 16.61 -27.69
N ALA A 15 -41.60 17.40 -28.21
CA ALA A 15 -40.18 17.25 -27.99
C ALA A 15 -39.94 17.13 -26.47
N THR A 16 -39.63 15.91 -26.02
CA THR A 16 -39.18 15.71 -24.65
C THR A 16 -37.79 16.36 -24.53
N PRO A 17 -37.58 17.30 -23.59
CA PRO A 17 -36.25 17.85 -23.38
C PRO A 17 -35.36 16.70 -22.92
N PHE A 18 -34.25 16.53 -23.62
CA PHE A 18 -33.14 15.67 -23.22
C PHE A 18 -32.66 16.16 -21.85
N VAL A 19 -33.02 15.44 -20.78
CA VAL A 19 -32.50 15.74 -19.46
C VAL A 19 -31.07 15.23 -19.43
N ALA A 20 -30.11 16.13 -19.64
CA ALA A 20 -28.71 15.84 -19.37
C ALA A 20 -28.58 15.57 -17.88
N VAL A 21 -28.45 14.30 -17.49
CA VAL A 21 -27.95 13.95 -16.16
C VAL A 21 -26.50 14.45 -16.12
N ALA A 22 -26.31 15.55 -15.40
CA ALA A 22 -24.99 16.07 -15.08
C ALA A 22 -24.17 14.94 -14.44
N GLN A 23 -22.99 14.69 -15.00
CA GLN A 23 -21.96 13.86 -14.37
C GLN A 23 -21.53 14.59 -13.10
N ASN A 24 -22.17 14.27 -11.98
CA ASN A 24 -21.70 14.73 -10.68
C ASN A 24 -20.33 14.09 -10.44
N GLY A 25 -19.34 14.95 -10.24
CA GLY A 25 -17.93 14.67 -10.40
C GLY A 25 -17.40 13.50 -9.61
N ASP A 26 -16.24 13.02 -10.07
CA ASP A 26 -15.29 12.30 -9.25
C ASP A 26 -14.93 13.21 -8.09
N ALA A 27 -15.69 13.08 -7.01
CA ALA A 27 -15.36 13.65 -5.72
C ALA A 27 -14.07 12.96 -5.30
N ASP A 28 -13.00 13.76 -5.33
CA ASP A 28 -11.75 13.63 -4.60
C ASP A 28 -12.02 12.99 -3.22
N SER A 29 -12.06 11.66 -3.22
CA SER A 29 -12.32 10.86 -2.04
C SER A 29 -10.96 10.72 -1.41
N PRO A 30 -10.70 11.34 -0.24
CA PRO A 30 -9.37 11.35 0.34
C PRO A 30 -8.90 9.90 0.47
N GLU A 31 -7.82 9.60 -0.25
CA GLU A 31 -7.23 8.27 -0.27
C GLU A 31 -6.94 7.87 1.19
N ALA A 32 -7.38 6.69 1.59
CA ALA A 32 -7.28 6.27 2.98
C ALA A 32 -5.79 6.13 3.38
N VAL A 33 -5.28 7.08 4.17
CA VAL A 33 -3.90 7.05 4.65
C VAL A 33 -3.80 6.13 5.87
N PHE A 34 -3.18 4.96 5.69
CA PHE A 34 -2.86 4.07 6.79
C PHE A 34 -1.51 4.47 7.41
N ARG A 35 -1.50 4.75 8.71
CA ARG A 35 -0.27 5.05 9.48
C ARG A 35 -0.03 3.92 10.47
N ILE A 36 1.21 3.48 10.55
CA ILE A 36 1.66 2.48 11.51
C ILE A 36 2.78 3.11 12.32
N GLU A 37 2.64 3.09 13.63
CA GLU A 37 3.69 3.46 14.57
C GLU A 37 4.44 2.19 14.97
N VAL A 38 5.76 2.23 14.91
CA VAL A 38 6.64 1.11 15.25
C VAL A 38 7.77 1.64 16.13
N ASP A 39 8.02 0.97 17.24
CA ASP A 39 9.18 1.25 18.08
C ASP A 39 10.42 0.60 17.46
N MET A 40 11.35 1.43 16.97
CA MET A 40 12.63 0.94 16.44
C MET A 40 13.65 0.78 17.55
N VAL A 41 14.28 -0.40 17.61
CA VAL A 41 15.41 -0.70 18.49
C VAL A 41 16.66 -0.92 17.66
N LEU A 42 17.76 -0.25 18.03
CA LEU A 42 19.07 -0.45 17.41
C LEU A 42 19.83 -1.56 18.15
N LEU A 43 20.24 -2.59 17.42
CA LEU A 43 21.04 -3.70 17.95
C LEU A 43 22.47 -3.61 17.41
N ASN A 44 23.45 -3.40 18.30
CA ASN A 44 24.87 -3.44 17.96
C ASN A 44 25.40 -4.87 18.17
N VAL A 45 25.83 -5.51 17.08
CA VAL A 45 26.32 -6.90 17.10
C VAL A 45 27.71 -6.99 16.47
N ALA A 46 28.50 -7.95 16.95
CA ALA A 46 29.79 -8.30 16.37
C ALA A 46 29.80 -9.79 16.02
N VAL A 47 30.18 -10.12 14.79
CA VAL A 47 30.35 -11.49 14.34
C VAL A 47 31.85 -11.76 14.21
N THR A 48 32.33 -12.82 14.87
CA THR A 48 33.75 -13.17 14.89
C THR A 48 33.97 -14.65 14.57
N ASP A 49 35.12 -14.95 13.99
CA ASP A 49 35.58 -16.33 13.80
C ASP A 49 36.12 -16.92 15.11
N ARG A 50 36.50 -18.21 15.09
CA ARG A 50 37.06 -18.90 16.26
C ARG A 50 38.39 -18.32 16.77
N ARG A 51 39.07 -17.50 15.95
CA ARG A 51 40.34 -16.85 16.27
C ARG A 51 40.13 -15.40 16.75
N GLY A 52 38.88 -14.92 16.79
CA GLY A 52 38.52 -13.56 17.21
C GLY A 52 38.59 -12.51 16.09
N ASN A 53 38.80 -12.90 14.83
CA ASN A 53 38.76 -11.93 13.73
C ASN A 53 37.32 -11.58 13.39
N TYR A 54 37.05 -10.31 13.10
CA TYR A 54 35.74 -9.89 12.61
C TYR A 54 35.43 -10.53 11.26
N VAL A 55 34.23 -11.08 11.16
CA VAL A 55 33.66 -11.53 9.90
C VAL A 55 32.98 -10.33 9.25
N THR A 56 33.43 -9.97 8.05
CA THR A 56 32.95 -8.81 7.30
C THR A 56 32.22 -9.21 6.02
N GLY A 57 31.54 -8.26 5.39
CA GLY A 57 30.80 -8.45 4.15
C GLY A 57 29.47 -9.19 4.35
N LEU A 58 28.97 -9.26 5.59
CA LEU A 58 27.68 -9.83 5.88
C LEU A 58 26.56 -8.99 5.28
N ARG A 59 25.44 -9.65 5.03
CA ARG A 59 24.26 -9.06 4.41
C ARG A 59 23.09 -9.16 5.37
N PRO A 60 22.04 -8.32 5.19
CA PRO A 60 20.87 -8.37 6.05
C PRO A 60 20.24 -9.77 6.15
N TRP A 61 20.26 -10.55 5.06
CA TRP A 61 19.71 -11.92 5.00
C TRP A 61 20.56 -12.99 5.71
N ASP A 62 21.75 -12.64 6.19
CA ASP A 62 22.55 -13.53 7.04
C ASP A 62 22.12 -13.47 8.52
N PHE A 63 21.15 -12.60 8.85
CA PHE A 63 20.65 -12.40 10.20
C PHE A 63 19.16 -12.75 10.31
N ARG A 64 18.80 -13.36 11.44
CA ARG A 64 17.42 -13.43 11.94
C ARG A 64 17.41 -12.87 13.35
N VAL A 65 16.52 -11.92 13.62
CA VAL A 65 16.32 -11.34 14.94
C VAL A 65 15.01 -11.87 15.50
N SER A 66 15.01 -12.33 16.75
CA SER A 66 13.81 -12.78 17.43
C SER A 66 13.79 -12.31 18.88
N GLU A 67 12.61 -12.00 19.38
CA GLU A 67 12.34 -11.65 20.78
C GLU A 67 11.30 -12.63 21.32
N ASP A 68 11.60 -13.29 22.43
CA ASP A 68 10.74 -14.32 23.05
C ASP A 68 10.25 -15.41 22.08
N GLY A 69 11.10 -15.76 21.10
CA GLY A 69 10.80 -16.74 20.07
C GLY A 69 9.98 -16.22 18.89
N ILE A 70 9.62 -14.94 18.87
CA ILE A 70 8.91 -14.28 17.77
C ILE A 70 9.91 -13.56 16.88
N GLU A 71 9.91 -13.87 15.58
CA GLU A 71 10.77 -13.22 14.58
C GLU A 71 10.38 -11.75 14.38
N GLN A 72 11.39 -10.88 14.40
CA GLN A 72 11.26 -9.44 14.26
C GLN A 72 11.66 -9.00 12.85
N THR A 73 10.97 -7.99 12.32
CA THR A 73 11.26 -7.45 10.99
C THR A 73 12.47 -6.53 11.05
N LEU A 74 13.51 -6.83 10.25
CA LEU A 74 14.65 -5.94 10.06
C LEU A 74 14.25 -4.75 9.17
N ALA A 75 14.35 -3.53 9.70
CA ALA A 75 14.03 -2.30 8.96
C ALA A 75 15.25 -1.71 8.22
N THR A 76 16.41 -1.72 8.86
CA THR A 76 17.66 -1.17 8.34
C THR A 76 18.85 -2.04 8.73
N PHE A 77 19.92 -1.97 7.96
CA PHE A 77 21.18 -2.67 8.24
C PHE A 77 22.37 -1.75 7.94
N ALA A 78 23.42 -1.87 8.76
CA ALA A 78 24.70 -1.19 8.56
C ALA A 78 25.83 -2.11 9.00
N GLU A 79 26.96 -2.06 8.29
CA GLU A 79 28.18 -2.77 8.67
C GLU A 79 29.26 -1.76 9.07
N GLY A 80 29.92 -2.01 10.21
CA GLY A 80 31.00 -1.15 10.70
C GLY A 80 30.53 0.27 10.99
N SER A 81 31.14 1.25 10.33
CA SER A 81 30.85 2.68 10.48
C SER A 81 29.97 3.25 9.37
N GLU A 82 29.37 2.40 8.53
CA GLU A 82 28.45 2.85 7.48
C GLU A 82 27.13 3.37 8.07
N ALA A 83 26.47 4.26 7.33
CA ALA A 83 25.11 4.67 7.67
C ALA A 83 24.13 3.50 7.45
N PRO A 84 23.11 3.32 8.31
CA PRO A 84 22.08 2.32 8.09
C PRO A 84 21.34 2.54 6.77
N ARG A 85 21.23 1.47 5.99
CA ARG A 85 20.50 1.43 4.71
C ARG A 85 19.25 0.59 4.84
N ARG A 86 18.21 0.88 4.06
CA ARG A 86 17.00 0.05 4.01
C ARG A 86 17.33 -1.29 3.35
N LEU A 87 16.67 -2.36 3.77
CA LEU A 87 16.96 -3.72 3.26
C LEU A 87 16.83 -3.83 1.73
N GLY A 88 15.86 -3.13 1.12
CA GLY A 88 15.65 -3.13 -0.33
C GLY A 88 16.79 -2.51 -1.15
N GLU A 89 17.71 -1.77 -0.52
CA GLU A 89 18.88 -1.19 -1.18
C GLU A 89 20.02 -2.21 -1.35
N PHE A 90 20.01 -3.32 -0.59
CA PHE A 90 21.05 -4.35 -0.67
C PHE A 90 20.84 -5.37 -1.80
N ALA A 91 19.61 -5.48 -2.33
CA ALA A 91 19.27 -6.42 -3.40
C ALA A 91 19.54 -5.86 -4.82
N GLN A 92 19.86 -4.57 -4.93
CA GLN A 92 20.05 -3.87 -6.21
C GLN A 92 21.54 -3.77 -6.64
N GLY A 93 22.41 -4.64 -6.11
CA GLY A 93 23.86 -4.61 -6.34
C GLY A 93 24.41 -5.92 -6.89
#